data_AF-A0AAW6NBT3-F1
#
_entry.id   AF-A0AAW6NBT3-F1
#
_cell.length_a   1.000
_cell.length_b   1.000
_cell.length_c   1.000
_cell.angle_alpha   90.00
_cell.angle_beta   90.00
_cell.angle_gamma   90.00
#
_symmetry.space_group_name_H-M   'P 1'
#
loop_
_entity.id
_entity.type
_entity.pdbx_description
1 polymer ?
#
loop_
_entity_poly.entity_id
_entity_poly.type
_entity_poly.pdbx_seq_one_letter_code
_entity_poly.pdbx_strand_id
1 'polypeptide(L)'
;MATLRKALRNSGSLDAILVWREQDGEGKETGRLVLLDGHFRVIAYRAEIAEGHIEGKGIPTHLAKGTRIEAELAALRANTKDALPLTPLERTDAAWALVRRYRNKISKSQLAKSSGVSERSIANMRSKLKEFVEAKETPSGDWWQDRKWPEESTFTPPEDAERERLIATLANSITEAIRENRIRDVEIKAEAIQRALGQRDMADVVEYLGLSLGEFDEFSEDVSDQDLNNDLEYRPEVH
;
A
#
# COMPACT_ATOMS: atom_id res chain seq x y z
N MET A 1 11.39 6.01 6.41
CA MET A 1 10.89 6.99 7.40
C MET A 1 11.99 7.85 8.02
N ALA A 2 13.07 7.26 8.57
CA ALA A 2 14.16 8.00 9.21
C ALA A 2 14.75 9.15 8.36
N THR A 3 14.87 8.94 7.04
CA THR A 3 15.37 9.96 6.10
C THR A 3 14.46 11.19 6.01
N LEU A 4 13.14 11.02 5.94
CA LEU A 4 12.17 12.13 5.86
C LEU A 4 12.13 12.92 7.16
N ARG A 5 12.17 12.22 8.30
CA ARG A 5 12.24 12.82 9.64
C ARG A 5 13.53 13.64 9.82
N LYS A 6 14.67 13.10 9.40
CA LYS A 6 15.96 13.83 9.41
C LYS A 6 15.94 15.04 8.46
N ALA A 7 15.38 14.89 7.26
CA ALA A 7 15.24 16.00 6.33
C ALA A 7 14.36 17.11 6.93
N LEU A 8 13.22 16.77 7.51
CA LEU A 8 12.30 17.71 8.14
C LEU A 8 12.94 18.49 9.29
N ARG A 9 13.74 17.82 10.14
CA ARG A 9 14.53 18.51 11.19
C ARG A 9 15.57 19.47 10.65
N ASN A 10 16.16 19.16 9.49
CA ASN A 10 17.22 19.98 8.88
C ASN A 10 16.68 21.16 8.06
N SER A 11 15.60 20.96 7.31
CA SER A 11 15.04 21.97 6.39
C SER A 11 13.82 22.71 6.95
N GLY A 12 13.22 22.22 8.04
CA GLY A 12 12.00 22.76 8.63
C GLY A 12 10.72 22.49 7.83
N SER A 13 10.82 22.01 6.59
CA SER A 13 9.67 21.62 5.77
C SER A 13 10.01 20.57 4.70
N LEU A 14 9.02 19.76 4.32
CA LEU A 14 9.06 18.83 3.20
C LEU A 14 8.15 19.34 2.07
N ASP A 15 8.27 18.70 0.90
CA ASP A 15 7.38 18.97 -0.23
C ASP A 15 5.91 18.83 0.16
N ALA A 16 5.06 19.66 -0.44
CA ALA A 16 3.65 19.72 -0.09
C ALA A 16 2.89 18.42 -0.43
N ILE A 17 2.06 17.96 0.50
CA ILE A 17 1.22 16.77 0.33
C ILE A 17 0.02 17.08 -0.57
N LEU A 18 -0.47 16.10 -1.32
CA LEU A 18 -1.64 16.29 -2.17
C LEU A 18 -2.91 15.88 -1.43
N VAL A 19 -3.86 16.81 -1.30
CA VAL A 19 -5.12 16.61 -0.59
C VAL A 19 -6.27 17.04 -1.46
N TRP A 20 -7.35 16.27 -1.46
CA TRP A 20 -8.60 16.63 -2.12
C TRP A 20 -9.63 17.09 -1.10
N ARG A 21 -10.31 18.19 -1.40
CA ARG A 21 -11.49 18.59 -0.65
C ARG A 21 -12.69 17.84 -1.21
N GLU A 22 -13.21 16.92 -0.42
CA GLU A 22 -14.29 16.03 -0.85
C GLU A 22 -15.54 16.85 -1.22
N GLN A 23 -16.16 16.45 -2.32
CA GLN A 23 -17.45 16.96 -2.77
C GLN A 23 -18.51 15.89 -2.66
N ASP A 24 -19.73 16.28 -2.29
CA ASP A 24 -20.91 15.42 -2.32
C ASP A 24 -21.40 15.16 -3.76
N GLY A 25 -22.49 14.40 -3.89
CA GLY A 25 -23.10 14.08 -5.19
C GLY A 25 -23.67 15.28 -5.95
N GLU A 26 -23.84 16.43 -5.27
CA GLU A 26 -24.34 17.69 -5.83
C GLU A 26 -23.19 18.66 -6.14
N GLY A 27 -21.94 18.26 -5.90
CA GLY A 27 -20.74 19.05 -6.16
C GLY A 27 -20.41 20.07 -5.06
N LYS A 28 -21.06 19.99 -3.91
CA LYS A 28 -20.81 20.87 -2.77
C LYS A 28 -19.71 20.29 -1.88
N GLU A 29 -18.83 21.15 -1.38
CA GLU A 29 -17.73 20.74 -0.50
C GLU A 29 -18.29 20.23 0.84
N THR A 30 -17.90 19.02 1.23
CA THR A 30 -18.33 18.41 2.51
C THR A 30 -17.52 18.94 3.70
N GLY A 31 -16.41 19.63 3.43
CA GLY A 31 -15.43 20.06 4.43
C GLY A 31 -14.42 18.96 4.80
N ARG A 32 -14.59 17.71 4.32
CA ARG A 32 -13.62 16.64 4.56
C ARG A 32 -12.42 16.76 3.60
N LEU A 33 -11.25 16.47 4.13
CA LEU A 33 -9.99 16.45 3.41
C LEU A 33 -9.52 15.01 3.25
N VAL A 34 -9.38 14.56 2.01
CA VAL A 34 -8.91 13.22 1.66
C VAL A 34 -7.47 13.31 1.20
N LEU A 35 -6.57 12.57 1.84
CA LEU A 35 -5.18 12.49 1.43
C LEU A 35 -5.07 11.69 0.12
N LEU A 36 -4.51 12.29 -0.91
CA LEU A 36 -4.28 11.66 -2.21
C LEU A 36 -2.86 11.13 -2.37
N ASP A 37 -1.88 11.90 -1.90
CA ASP A 37 -0.45 11.54 -1.90
C ASP A 37 0.29 12.25 -0.76
N GLY A 38 1.39 11.65 -0.29
CA GLY A 38 2.23 12.17 0.77
C GLY A 38 2.02 11.52 2.14
N HIS A 39 1.52 10.28 2.19
CA HIS A 39 1.26 9.55 3.44
C HIS A 39 2.48 9.51 4.38
N PHE A 40 3.66 9.15 3.86
CA PHE A 40 4.88 9.13 4.67
C PHE A 40 5.33 10.52 5.14
N ARG A 41 5.03 11.57 4.37
CA ARG A 41 5.29 12.96 4.78
C ARG A 41 4.37 13.35 5.93
N VAL A 42 3.09 13.00 5.88
CA VAL A 42 2.14 13.22 6.98
C VAL A 42 2.60 12.54 8.26
N ILE A 43 3.03 11.27 8.18
CA ILE A 43 3.52 10.54 9.35
C ILE A 43 4.79 11.21 9.91
N ALA A 44 5.73 11.61 9.04
CA ALA A 44 6.95 12.28 9.49
C ALA A 44 6.63 13.59 10.23
N TYR A 45 5.71 14.42 9.71
CA TYR A 45 5.25 15.62 10.40
C TYR A 45 4.59 15.30 11.74
N ARG A 46 3.68 14.32 11.80
CA ARG A 46 3.02 13.92 13.05
C ARG A 46 4.02 13.47 14.11
N ALA A 47 5.02 12.68 13.73
CA ALA A 47 6.04 12.20 14.65
C ALA A 47 6.92 13.34 15.20
N GLU A 48 7.42 14.24 14.34
CA GLU A 48 8.27 15.35 14.81
C GLU A 48 7.49 16.39 15.65
N ILE A 49 6.19 16.59 15.36
CA ILE A 49 5.33 17.45 16.18
C ILE A 49 5.10 16.81 17.56
N ALA A 50 4.81 15.49 17.60
CA ALA A 50 4.60 14.77 18.86
C ALA A 50 5.86 14.75 19.74
N GLU A 51 7.05 14.63 19.13
CA GLU A 51 8.34 14.69 19.83
C GLU A 51 8.79 16.11 20.17
N GLY A 52 8.02 17.14 19.80
CA GLY A 52 8.32 18.54 20.11
C GLY A 52 9.50 19.13 19.33
N HIS A 53 9.98 18.46 18.28
CA HIS A 53 11.11 18.92 17.47
C HIS A 53 10.73 20.02 16.49
N ILE A 54 9.47 20.11 16.08
CA ILE A 54 8.95 21.16 15.19
C ILE A 54 7.63 21.71 15.72
N GLU A 55 7.38 23.00 15.49
CA GLU A 55 6.11 23.64 15.86
C GLU A 55 4.97 23.14 14.96
N GLY A 56 3.79 22.93 15.55
CA GLY A 56 2.56 22.48 14.86
C GLY A 56 1.92 23.52 13.94
N LYS A 57 2.69 24.23 13.12
CA LYS A 57 2.25 25.31 12.21
C LYS A 57 1.48 24.82 10.97
N GLY A 58 1.18 23.53 10.89
CA GLY A 58 0.47 22.90 9.78
C GLY A 58 1.40 22.24 8.75
N ILE A 59 0.83 21.32 7.97
CA ILE A 59 1.55 20.56 6.95
C ILE A 59 1.36 21.29 5.60
N PRO A 60 2.44 21.60 4.85
CA PRO A 60 2.32 22.18 3.51
C PRO A 60 1.47 21.28 2.61
N THR A 61 0.43 21.83 1.99
CA THR A 61 -0.56 21.05 1.22
C THR A 61 -0.86 21.69 -0.14
N HIS A 62 -1.03 20.86 -1.16
CA HIS A 62 -1.65 21.21 -2.43
C HIS A 62 -3.09 20.72 -2.42
N LEU A 63 -4.02 21.66 -2.56
CA LEU A 63 -5.45 21.35 -2.58
C LEU A 63 -5.91 21.06 -4.02
N ALA A 64 -6.17 19.79 -4.31
CA ALA A 64 -6.89 19.38 -5.49
C ALA A 64 -8.37 19.79 -5.37
N LYS A 65 -8.89 20.44 -6.42
CA LYS A 65 -10.30 20.81 -6.56
C LYS A 65 -10.95 19.95 -7.63
N GLY A 66 -12.26 19.82 -7.53
CA GLY A 66 -13.08 19.14 -8.53
C GLY A 66 -13.70 17.85 -8.01
N THR A 67 -14.23 17.09 -8.94
CA THR A 67 -14.96 15.85 -8.70
C THR A 67 -14.04 14.74 -8.17
N ARG A 68 -14.64 13.69 -7.58
CA ARG A 68 -13.91 12.50 -7.15
C ARG A 68 -13.08 11.87 -8.28
N ILE A 69 -13.59 11.89 -9.51
CA ILE A 69 -12.87 11.39 -10.69
C ILE A 69 -11.59 12.20 -10.92
N GLU A 70 -11.68 13.53 -10.86
CA GLU A 70 -10.53 14.41 -11.05
C GLU A 70 -9.50 14.25 -9.94
N ALA A 71 -9.95 14.05 -8.70
CA ALA A 71 -9.11 13.76 -7.55
C ALA A 71 -8.31 12.45 -7.72
N GLU A 72 -8.98 11.35 -8.10
CA GLU A 72 -8.32 10.06 -8.30
C GLU A 72 -7.35 10.09 -9.51
N LEU A 73 -7.67 10.84 -10.57
CA LEU A 73 -6.74 11.07 -11.68
C LEU A 73 -5.55 11.94 -11.28
N ALA A 74 -5.74 12.91 -10.39
CA ALA A 74 -4.64 13.73 -9.85
C ALA A 74 -3.70 12.90 -8.98
N ALA A 75 -4.26 12.03 -8.12
CA ALA A 75 -3.48 11.09 -7.31
C ALA A 75 -2.64 10.17 -8.20
N LEU A 76 -3.24 9.59 -9.24
CA LEU A 76 -2.52 8.70 -10.15
C LEU A 76 -1.40 9.41 -10.93
N ARG A 77 -1.64 10.67 -11.33
CA ARG A 77 -0.60 11.51 -11.98
C ARG A 77 0.56 11.82 -11.07
N ALA A 78 0.28 12.16 -9.81
CA ALA A 78 1.33 12.45 -8.82
C ALA A 78 2.24 11.23 -8.65
N ASN A 79 1.63 10.06 -8.42
CA ASN A 79 2.35 8.80 -8.20
C ASN A 79 3.09 8.26 -9.44
N THR A 80 2.83 8.80 -10.64
CA THR A 80 3.56 8.41 -11.85
C THR A 80 4.86 9.20 -12.03
N LYS A 81 4.97 10.40 -11.42
CA LYS A 81 6.10 11.33 -11.62
C LYS A 81 6.98 11.53 -10.39
N ASP A 82 6.56 11.08 -9.21
CA ASP A 82 7.24 11.35 -7.95
C ASP A 82 8.46 10.44 -7.71
N ALA A 83 9.22 10.73 -6.64
CA ALA A 83 10.46 10.06 -6.26
C ALA A 83 10.32 8.56 -5.97
N LEU A 84 9.09 8.09 -5.71
CA LEU A 84 8.74 6.67 -5.67
C LEU A 84 7.65 6.37 -6.73
N PRO A 85 8.03 6.31 -8.02
CA PRO A 85 7.05 6.16 -9.08
C PRO A 85 6.45 4.76 -9.03
N LEU A 86 5.14 4.66 -9.30
CA LEU A 86 4.48 3.36 -9.48
C LEU A 86 5.23 2.53 -10.53
N THR A 87 5.44 1.26 -10.22
CA THR A 87 5.95 0.27 -11.17
C THR A 87 5.01 0.16 -12.38
N PRO A 88 5.49 -0.32 -13.55
CA PRO A 88 4.63 -0.55 -14.70
C PRO A 88 3.40 -1.43 -14.40
N LEU A 89 3.56 -2.40 -13.51
CA LEU A 89 2.49 -3.29 -13.04
C LEU A 89 1.43 -2.49 -12.27
N GLU A 90 1.83 -1.79 -11.21
CA GLU A 90 0.93 -1.00 -10.38
C GLU A 90 0.20 0.09 -11.17
N ARG A 91 0.86 0.73 -12.15
CA ARG A 91 0.20 1.70 -13.04
C ARG A 91 -0.92 1.06 -13.86
N THR A 92 -0.70 -0.17 -14.30
CA THR A 92 -1.65 -0.93 -15.11
C THR A 92 -2.85 -1.36 -14.26
N ASP A 93 -2.62 -1.83 -13.04
CA ASP A 93 -3.69 -2.20 -12.11
C ASP A 93 -4.48 -0.99 -11.59
N ALA A 94 -3.80 0.13 -11.33
CA ALA A 94 -4.46 1.38 -10.98
C ALA A 94 -5.36 1.88 -12.14
N ALA A 95 -4.88 1.82 -13.38
CA ALA A 95 -5.69 2.13 -14.55
C ALA A 95 -6.90 1.18 -14.66
N TRP A 96 -6.69 -0.12 -14.41
CA TRP A 96 -7.76 -1.12 -14.44
C TRP A 96 -8.82 -0.86 -13.37
N ALA A 97 -8.42 -0.53 -12.15
CA ALA A 97 -9.33 -0.14 -11.08
C ALA A 97 -10.22 1.05 -11.47
N LEU A 98 -9.66 2.08 -12.10
CA LEU A 98 -10.41 3.23 -12.60
C LEU A 98 -11.35 2.86 -13.75
N VAL A 99 -10.94 1.97 -14.65
CA VAL A 99 -11.82 1.44 -15.71
C VAL A 99 -13.01 0.70 -15.11
N ARG A 100 -12.80 -0.16 -14.11
CA ARG A 100 -13.90 -0.89 -13.44
C ARG A 100 -14.85 0.06 -12.72
N ARG A 101 -14.32 1.03 -11.97
CA ARG A 101 -15.09 1.96 -11.15
C ARG A 101 -15.91 2.96 -11.98
N TYR A 102 -15.31 3.52 -13.02
CA TYR A 102 -15.91 4.63 -13.78
C TYR A 102 -16.32 4.29 -15.20
N ARG A 103 -15.96 3.09 -15.70
CA ARG A 103 -16.27 2.61 -17.05
C ARG A 103 -15.89 3.63 -18.13
N ASN A 104 -16.91 4.27 -18.73
CA ASN A 104 -16.76 5.24 -19.81
C ASN A 104 -16.86 6.69 -19.36
N LYS A 105 -16.98 6.97 -18.05
CA LYS A 105 -17.07 8.35 -17.52
C LYS A 105 -15.75 9.12 -17.64
N ILE A 106 -14.62 8.43 -17.78
CA ILE A 106 -13.29 9.02 -18.03
C ILE A 106 -12.97 8.79 -19.51
N SER A 107 -12.38 9.75 -20.22
CA SER A 107 -11.93 9.51 -21.61
C SER A 107 -10.67 8.62 -21.63
N LYS A 108 -10.45 7.85 -22.69
CA LYS A 108 -9.26 6.97 -22.81
C LYS A 108 -7.97 7.80 -22.74
N SER A 109 -7.93 8.92 -23.44
CA SER A 109 -6.78 9.82 -23.48
C SER A 109 -6.49 10.44 -22.12
N GLN A 110 -7.53 10.87 -21.39
CA GLN A 110 -7.37 11.42 -20.05
C GLN A 110 -6.84 10.38 -19.07
N LEU A 111 -7.33 9.14 -19.12
CA LEU A 111 -6.83 8.07 -18.27
C LEU A 111 -5.39 7.70 -18.64
N ALA A 112 -5.07 7.55 -19.93
CA ALA A 112 -3.73 7.24 -20.42
C ALA A 112 -2.69 8.27 -19.96
N LYS A 113 -3.00 9.56 -20.14
CA LYS A 113 -2.15 10.67 -19.67
C LYS A 113 -1.93 10.63 -18.16
N SER A 114 -2.89 10.10 -17.40
CA SER A 114 -2.84 10.11 -15.94
C SER A 114 -2.10 8.91 -15.36
N SER A 115 -2.31 7.73 -15.94
CA SER A 115 -1.70 6.48 -15.51
C SER A 115 -0.36 6.18 -16.17
N GLY A 116 -0.02 6.84 -17.27
CA GLY A 116 1.14 6.47 -18.10
C GLY A 116 0.94 5.17 -18.88
N VAL A 117 -0.27 4.61 -18.91
CA VAL A 117 -0.63 3.41 -19.67
C VAL A 117 -1.13 3.82 -21.06
N SER A 118 -0.85 3.02 -22.10
CA SER A 118 -1.28 3.33 -23.45
C SER A 118 -2.80 3.36 -23.61
N GLU A 119 -3.31 4.21 -24.51
CA GLU A 119 -4.74 4.24 -24.85
C GLU A 119 -5.25 2.90 -25.40
N ARG A 120 -4.38 2.16 -26.11
CA ARG A 120 -4.68 0.81 -26.62
C ARG A 120 -4.92 -0.17 -25.48
N SER A 121 -4.06 -0.16 -24.45
CA SER A 121 -4.24 -1.01 -23.26
C SER A 121 -5.55 -0.68 -22.54
N ILE A 122 -5.88 0.60 -22.40
CA ILE A 122 -7.16 1.03 -21.78
C ILE A 122 -8.36 0.60 -22.63
N ALA A 123 -8.26 0.64 -23.96
CA ALA A 123 -9.31 0.13 -24.84
C ALA A 123 -9.52 -1.38 -24.64
N ASN A 124 -8.43 -2.15 -24.54
CA ASN A 124 -8.49 -3.59 -24.24
C ASN A 124 -9.12 -3.85 -22.87
N MET A 125 -8.73 -3.11 -21.83
CA MET A 125 -9.35 -3.17 -20.50
C MET A 125 -10.87 -2.98 -20.56
N ARG A 126 -11.34 -1.97 -21.30
CA ARG A 126 -12.80 -1.74 -21.45
C ARG A 126 -13.51 -2.85 -22.19
N SER A 127 -12.90 -3.39 -23.24
CA SER A 127 -13.44 -4.58 -23.93
C SER A 127 -13.57 -5.74 -22.95
N LYS A 128 -12.52 -5.97 -22.16
CA LYS A 128 -12.51 -7.07 -21.20
C LYS A 128 -13.58 -6.91 -20.12
N LEU A 129 -13.72 -5.70 -19.58
CA LEU A 129 -14.79 -5.41 -18.63
C LEU A 129 -16.19 -5.67 -19.22
N LYS A 130 -16.37 -5.43 -20.52
CA LYS A 130 -17.63 -5.72 -21.21
C LYS A 130 -17.89 -7.23 -21.24
N GLU A 131 -16.88 -8.05 -21.53
CA GLU A 131 -16.98 -9.52 -21.50
C GLU A 131 -17.40 -10.02 -20.11
N PHE A 132 -16.77 -9.51 -19.04
CA PHE A 132 -17.16 -9.83 -17.66
C PHE A 132 -18.62 -9.46 -17.37
N VAL A 133 -19.06 -8.26 -17.79
CA VAL A 133 -20.45 -7.80 -17.59
C VAL A 133 -21.45 -8.66 -18.36
N GLU A 134 -21.12 -9.06 -19.60
CA GLU A 134 -21.95 -9.94 -20.42
C GLU A 134 -22.08 -11.34 -19.83
N ALA A 135 -20.98 -11.86 -19.27
CA ALA A 135 -20.96 -13.14 -18.57
C ALA A 135 -21.54 -13.09 -17.14
N LYS A 136 -21.87 -11.89 -16.63
CA LYS A 136 -22.29 -11.65 -15.24
C LYS A 136 -21.24 -12.08 -14.21
N GLU A 137 -19.97 -12.03 -14.58
CA GLU A 137 -18.83 -12.34 -13.73
C GLU A 137 -18.18 -11.08 -13.17
N THR A 138 -17.46 -11.22 -12.05
CA THR A 138 -16.76 -10.10 -11.41
C THR A 138 -15.24 -10.22 -11.63
N PRO A 139 -14.58 -9.20 -12.21
CA PRO A 139 -13.13 -9.22 -12.39
C PRO A 139 -12.39 -9.20 -11.05
N SER A 140 -11.28 -9.95 -10.96
CA SER A 140 -10.45 -10.08 -9.76
C SER A 140 -9.79 -8.76 -9.34
N GLY A 141 -9.61 -7.85 -10.29
CA GLY A 141 -8.99 -6.55 -10.08
C GLY A 141 -7.50 -6.48 -10.33
N ASP A 142 -6.87 -7.61 -10.64
CA ASP A 142 -5.54 -7.68 -11.24
C ASP A 142 -5.69 -7.75 -12.75
N TRP A 143 -5.12 -6.79 -13.46
CA TRP A 143 -5.24 -6.77 -14.92
C TRP A 143 -4.60 -7.98 -15.59
N TRP A 144 -3.53 -8.55 -15.03
CA TRP A 144 -2.85 -9.71 -15.61
C TRP A 144 -3.63 -11.01 -15.52
N GLN A 145 -4.44 -11.15 -14.48
CA GLN A 145 -5.38 -12.26 -14.35
C GLN A 145 -6.61 -12.00 -15.21
N ASP A 146 -7.21 -10.82 -15.09
CA ASP A 146 -8.47 -10.48 -15.75
C ASP A 146 -8.34 -10.45 -17.29
N ARG A 147 -7.14 -10.13 -17.82
CA ARG A 147 -6.91 -10.20 -19.27
C ARG A 147 -6.92 -11.63 -19.83
N LYS A 148 -6.64 -12.64 -19.01
CA LYS A 148 -6.57 -14.06 -19.41
C LYS A 148 -7.92 -14.75 -19.29
N TRP A 149 -8.77 -14.33 -18.35
CA TRP A 149 -10.14 -14.83 -18.24
C TRP A 149 -10.87 -14.81 -19.61
N PRO A 150 -11.72 -15.78 -19.99
CA PRO A 150 -12.14 -16.94 -19.23
C PRO A 150 -11.17 -18.14 -19.35
N GLU A 151 -9.92 -17.98 -19.80
CA GLU A 151 -8.96 -19.10 -19.79
C GLU A 151 -8.94 -19.73 -18.39
N GLU A 152 -9.42 -20.97 -18.31
CA GLU A 152 -9.25 -21.79 -17.11
C GLU A 152 -7.77 -21.81 -16.78
N SER A 153 -7.45 -21.43 -15.55
CA SER A 153 -6.09 -21.53 -15.05
C SER A 153 -5.63 -22.98 -15.27
N THR A 154 -4.63 -23.17 -16.13
CA THR A 154 -3.99 -24.48 -16.30
C THR A 154 -3.15 -24.87 -15.08
N PHE A 155 -3.25 -24.10 -13.99
CA PHE A 155 -2.61 -24.41 -12.72
C PHE A 155 -3.23 -25.67 -12.14
N THR A 156 -2.56 -26.79 -12.39
CA THR A 156 -2.79 -28.02 -11.65
C THR A 156 -1.92 -27.92 -10.40
N PRO A 157 -2.50 -28.04 -9.18
CA PRO A 157 -1.70 -28.10 -7.97
C PRO A 157 -0.60 -29.17 -8.14
N PRO A 158 0.68 -28.82 -7.89
CA PRO A 158 1.76 -29.79 -7.99
C PRO A 158 1.50 -30.95 -7.02
N GLU A 159 1.92 -32.15 -7.39
CA GLU A 159 1.89 -33.30 -6.48
C GLU A 159 2.69 -32.98 -5.21
N ASP A 160 2.34 -33.62 -4.08
CA ASP A 160 2.90 -33.29 -2.76
C ASP A 160 4.44 -33.20 -2.74
N ALA A 161 5.12 -34.10 -3.45
CA ALA A 161 6.58 -34.10 -3.54
C ALA A 161 7.15 -32.91 -4.35
N GLU A 162 6.45 -32.46 -5.38
CA GLU A 162 6.82 -31.28 -6.16
C GLU A 162 6.45 -29.99 -5.41
N ARG A 163 5.31 -29.98 -4.72
CA ARG A 163 4.89 -28.91 -3.83
C ARG A 163 5.94 -28.66 -2.74
N GLU A 164 6.41 -29.71 -2.08
CA GLU A 164 7.44 -29.60 -1.03
C GLU A 164 8.76 -29.05 -1.59
N ARG A 165 9.16 -29.46 -2.79
CA ARG A 165 10.36 -28.93 -3.47
C ARG A 165 10.25 -27.44 -3.79
N LEU A 166 9.09 -27.00 -4.25
CA LEU A 166 8.83 -25.58 -4.54
C LEU A 166 8.87 -24.75 -3.24
N ILE A 167 8.23 -25.24 -2.18
CA ILE A 167 8.27 -24.59 -0.86
C ILE A 167 9.72 -24.50 -0.36
N ALA A 168 10.49 -25.59 -0.41
CA ALA A 168 11.87 -25.61 0.05
C ALA A 168 12.75 -24.64 -0.75
N THR A 169 12.55 -24.57 -2.07
CA THR A 169 13.30 -23.67 -2.95
C THR A 169 12.98 -22.21 -2.62
N LEU A 170 11.70 -21.87 -2.49
CA LEU A 170 11.26 -20.51 -2.15
C LEU A 170 11.73 -20.11 -0.74
N ALA A 171 11.61 -21.00 0.24
CA ALA A 171 12.06 -20.77 1.61
C ALA A 171 13.58 -20.52 1.68
N ASN A 172 14.37 -21.26 0.91
CA ASN A 172 15.81 -21.04 0.80
C ASN A 172 16.13 -19.67 0.19
N SER A 173 15.46 -19.30 -0.91
CA SER A 173 15.65 -17.98 -1.53
C SER A 173 15.30 -16.83 -0.58
N ILE A 174 14.20 -16.94 0.16
CA ILE A 174 13.81 -15.96 1.17
C ILE A 174 14.83 -15.89 2.31
N THR A 175 15.29 -17.05 2.80
CA THR A 175 16.27 -17.14 3.88
C THR A 175 17.59 -16.48 3.49
N GLU A 176 18.11 -16.78 2.30
CA GLU A 176 19.35 -16.18 1.81
C GLU A 176 19.20 -14.66 1.63
N ALA A 177 18.11 -14.19 1.02
CA ALA A 177 17.85 -12.76 0.90
C ALA A 177 17.78 -12.05 2.27
N ILE A 178 17.17 -12.66 3.29
CA ILE A 178 17.11 -12.10 4.64
C ILE A 178 18.50 -12.12 5.31
N ARG A 179 19.27 -13.21 5.14
CA ARG A 179 20.61 -13.38 5.72
C ARG A 179 21.62 -12.39 5.15
N GLU A 180 21.62 -12.19 3.85
CA GLU A 180 22.51 -11.24 3.16
C GLU A 180 22.40 -9.82 3.72
N ASN A 181 21.19 -9.40 4.08
CA ASN A 181 20.92 -8.04 4.56
C ASN A 181 21.27 -7.85 6.06
N ARG A 182 21.56 -8.93 6.81
CA ARG A 182 21.95 -8.93 8.25
C ARG A 182 21.07 -8.08 9.19
N ILE A 183 19.82 -7.81 8.81
CA ILE A 183 18.85 -7.06 9.61
C ILE A 183 18.41 -7.94 10.78
N ARG A 184 18.42 -7.40 12.01
CA ARG A 184 17.96 -8.12 13.22
C ARG A 184 16.53 -7.77 13.63
N ASP A 185 16.11 -6.55 13.29
CA ASP A 185 14.80 -6.01 13.58
C ASP A 185 13.70 -6.80 12.84
N VAL A 186 12.71 -7.29 13.59
CA VAL A 186 11.60 -8.09 13.08
C VAL A 186 10.57 -7.23 12.37
N GLU A 187 10.31 -6.01 12.82
CA GLU A 187 9.35 -5.09 12.20
C GLU A 187 9.83 -4.68 10.81
N ILE A 188 11.13 -4.35 10.68
CA ILE A 188 11.73 -4.00 9.39
C ILE A 188 11.63 -5.19 8.41
N LYS A 189 11.81 -6.42 8.89
CA LYS A 189 11.65 -7.63 8.05
C LYS A 189 10.19 -7.84 7.65
N ALA A 190 9.27 -7.72 8.59
CA ALA A 190 7.84 -7.88 8.34
C ALA A 190 7.35 -6.85 7.31
N GLU A 191 7.74 -5.58 7.47
CA GLU A 191 7.39 -4.51 6.54
C GLU A 191 8.04 -4.73 5.16
N ALA A 192 9.30 -5.18 5.11
CA ALA A 192 9.97 -5.51 3.86
C ALA A 192 9.28 -6.67 3.12
N ILE A 193 8.88 -7.72 3.83
CA ILE A 193 8.12 -8.86 3.27
C ILE A 193 6.76 -8.39 2.77
N GLN A 194 6.04 -7.60 3.58
CA GLN A 194 4.74 -7.04 3.21
C GLN A 194 4.83 -6.16 1.95
N ARG A 195 5.88 -5.35 1.83
CA ARG A 195 6.14 -4.53 0.63
C ARG A 195 6.55 -5.38 -0.58
N ALA A 196 7.31 -6.45 -0.37
CA ALA A 196 7.80 -7.31 -1.44
C ALA A 196 6.69 -8.19 -2.04
N LEU A 197 5.81 -8.74 -1.18
CA LEU A 197 4.64 -9.51 -1.59
C LEU A 197 3.49 -8.61 -2.06
N GLY A 198 3.39 -7.39 -1.52
CA GLY A 198 2.28 -6.49 -1.77
C GLY A 198 1.03 -6.84 -0.97
N GLN A 199 0.07 -5.93 -0.95
CA GLN A 199 -1.09 -6.00 -0.04
C GLN A 199 -2.00 -7.20 -0.30
N ARG A 200 -2.09 -7.69 -1.54
CA ARG A 200 -3.00 -8.79 -1.92
C ARG A 200 -2.39 -10.16 -1.60
N ASP A 201 -1.18 -10.45 -2.07
CA ASP A 201 -0.54 -11.74 -1.78
C ASP A 201 -0.33 -11.93 -0.28
N MET A 202 -0.09 -10.83 0.46
CA MET A 202 -0.11 -10.86 1.93
C MET A 202 -1.49 -11.19 2.50
N ALA A 203 -2.58 -10.71 1.91
CA ALA A 203 -3.93 -11.06 2.35
C ALA A 203 -4.21 -12.56 2.12
N ASP A 204 -3.83 -13.09 0.96
CA ASP A 204 -3.98 -14.51 0.62
C ASP A 204 -3.12 -15.39 1.55
N VAL A 205 -1.90 -14.95 1.89
CA VAL A 205 -1.02 -15.61 2.86
C VAL A 205 -1.63 -15.58 4.27
N VAL A 206 -2.12 -14.43 4.72
CA VAL A 206 -2.77 -14.26 6.02
C VAL A 206 -4.00 -15.17 6.14
N GLU A 207 -4.85 -15.18 5.10
CA GLU A 207 -6.02 -16.06 5.03
C GLU A 207 -5.62 -17.54 5.05
N TYR A 208 -4.63 -17.93 4.25
CA TYR A 208 -4.11 -19.31 4.22
C TYR A 208 -3.54 -19.76 5.57
N LEU A 209 -2.85 -18.86 6.28
CA LEU A 209 -2.29 -19.13 7.61
C LEU A 209 -3.37 -19.15 8.71
N GLY A 210 -4.63 -18.86 8.37
CA GLY A 210 -5.73 -18.77 9.33
C GLY A 210 -5.58 -17.59 10.29
N LEU A 211 -4.79 -16.58 9.92
CA LEU A 211 -4.59 -15.38 10.70
C LEU A 211 -5.72 -14.40 10.37
N SER A 212 -6.49 -13.99 11.38
CA SER A 212 -7.41 -12.86 11.26
C SER A 212 -6.62 -11.56 11.39
N LEU A 213 -6.72 -10.65 10.41
CA LEU A 213 -6.24 -9.26 10.57
C LEU A 213 -6.96 -8.50 11.71
N GLY A 214 -7.94 -9.12 12.37
CA GLY A 214 -8.62 -8.61 13.55
C GLY A 214 -7.99 -8.95 14.90
N GLU A 215 -6.90 -9.72 14.96
CA GLU A 215 -6.22 -10.07 16.23
C GLU A 215 -4.85 -9.37 16.42
N PHE A 216 -4.49 -8.42 15.54
CA PHE A 216 -3.31 -7.58 15.74
C PHE A 216 -3.57 -6.31 16.57
N ASP A 217 -4.83 -6.03 16.93
CA ASP A 217 -5.21 -4.85 17.74
C ASP A 217 -5.23 -5.15 19.26
N GLU A 218 -5.02 -6.41 19.68
CA GLU A 218 -5.12 -6.83 21.09
C GLU A 218 -3.74 -7.14 21.73
N PHE A 219 -2.63 -7.00 20.99
CA PHE A 219 -1.27 -7.12 21.53
C PHE A 219 -0.64 -5.78 21.92
N SER A 220 -1.43 -4.72 22.06
CA SER A 220 -0.99 -3.44 22.64
C SER A 220 -1.50 -3.24 24.08
N GLU A 221 -1.84 -4.30 24.82
CA GLU A 221 -1.97 -4.14 26.27
C GLU A 221 -0.62 -3.72 26.84
N ASP A 222 -0.61 -2.51 27.38
CA ASP A 222 0.49 -1.88 28.09
C ASP A 222 1.16 -2.88 29.03
N VAL A 223 2.37 -3.33 28.68
CA VAL A 223 3.32 -3.74 29.72
C VAL A 223 3.69 -2.44 30.43
N SER A 224 2.92 -2.11 31.47
CA SER A 224 3.22 -0.97 32.31
C SER A 224 4.65 -1.13 32.85
N ASP A 225 5.42 -0.04 32.84
CA ASP A 225 6.79 0.04 33.38
C ASP A 225 6.89 -0.25 34.90
N GLN A 226 5.83 -0.80 35.53
CA GLN A 226 5.80 -1.13 36.95
C GLN A 226 6.29 -2.55 37.29
N ASP A 227 6.43 -3.45 36.31
CA ASP A 227 6.83 -4.85 36.59
C ASP A 227 8.33 -5.14 36.40
N LEU A 228 9.15 -4.18 35.96
CA LEU A 228 10.60 -4.36 35.77
C LEU A 228 11.46 -4.04 37.00
N ASN A 229 10.86 -3.75 38.16
CA ASN A 229 11.59 -3.25 39.33
C ASN A 229 11.43 -4.05 40.64
N ASN A 230 10.94 -5.30 40.59
CA ASN A 230 10.69 -6.06 41.83
C ASN A 230 11.53 -7.34 42.06
N ASP A 231 12.53 -7.65 41.24
CA ASP A 231 13.40 -8.84 41.45
C ASP A 231 14.88 -8.49 41.69
N LEU A 232 15.13 -7.47 42.52
CA LEU A 232 16.45 -7.24 43.14
C LEU A 232 16.37 -7.31 44.67
N GLU A 233 15.75 -8.37 45.21
CA GLU A 233 15.95 -8.75 46.61
C GLU A 233 17.22 -9.60 46.76
N TYR A 234 18.30 -8.89 47.08
CA TYR A 234 19.22 -9.18 48.18
C TYR A 234 19.33 -10.65 48.63
N ARG A 235 20.39 -11.34 48.18
CA ARG A 235 20.97 -12.48 48.93
C ARG A 235 22.33 -12.07 49.48
N PRO A 236 22.51 -12.00 50.81
CA PRO A 236 23.78 -11.67 51.41
C PRO A 236 24.78 -12.82 51.25
N GLU A 237 26.03 -12.48 50.97
CA GLU A 237 27.16 -13.39 50.99
C GLU A 237 27.35 -14.01 52.38
N VAL A 238 27.66 -15.32 52.45
CA VAL A 238 28.39 -15.90 53.59
C VAL A 238 29.30 -17.03 53.10
N HIS A 239 30.60 -16.77 53.20
CA HIS A 239 31.79 -17.62 53.36
C HIS A 239 31.96 -18.94 52.58
#